data_AF-A0AAW4J4Q9-F1
#
_entry.id   AF-A0AAW4J4Q9-F1
#
_cell.length_a   1.000
_cell.length_b   1.000
_cell.length_c   1.000
_cell.angle_alpha   90.00
_cell.angle_beta   90.00
_cell.angle_gamma   90.00
#
_symmetry.space_group_name_H-M   'P 1'
#
loop_
_entity.id
_entity.type
_entity.pdbx_description
1 polymer ?
#
loop_
_entity_poly.entity_id
_entity_poly.type
_entity_poly.pdbx_seq_one_letter_code
_entity_poly.pdbx_strand_id
1 'polypeptide(L)'
;MLIVKNLKRVHFSIEPLSDSVNGFYNYISPNKQMIIINSNLSEEEFNFTLFHELGHYFLGHKDKLLLNSSFTMNLKEEYQADLFATYMYINFKNIDYLDNETLFPKRVSELKEKISNML
;
A
#
# COMPACT_ATOMS: atom_id res chain seq x y z
N MET A 1 -5.11 -12.46 5.16
CA MET A 1 -6.18 -11.51 5.54
C MET A 1 -6.71 -10.84 4.29
N LEU A 2 -7.99 -11.02 3.89
CA LEU A 2 -8.54 -10.34 2.71
C LEU A 2 -9.56 -9.29 3.13
N ILE A 3 -9.08 -8.22 3.80
CA ILE A 3 -9.88 -7.01 4.06
C ILE A 3 -10.59 -6.55 2.78
N VAL A 4 -9.89 -6.66 1.64
CA VAL A 4 -10.42 -6.37 0.30
C VAL A 4 -11.68 -7.18 -0.07
N LYS A 5 -11.85 -8.43 0.39
CA LYS A 5 -13.06 -9.23 0.10
C LYS A 5 -14.32 -8.68 0.76
N ASN A 6 -14.19 -7.86 1.80
CA ASN A 6 -15.31 -7.24 2.49
C ASN A 6 -15.64 -5.83 1.97
N LEU A 7 -14.86 -5.29 1.02
CA LEU A 7 -15.07 -3.97 0.45
C LEU A 7 -16.15 -4.03 -0.65
N LYS A 8 -17.40 -3.71 -0.29
CA LYS A 8 -18.59 -3.84 -1.18
C LYS A 8 -18.54 -3.02 -2.48
N ARG A 9 -17.60 -2.08 -2.64
CA ARG A 9 -17.51 -1.13 -3.77
C ARG A 9 -16.13 -1.11 -4.43
N VAL A 10 -15.28 -2.06 -4.06
CA VAL A 10 -13.92 -2.18 -4.57
C VAL A 10 -13.82 -3.50 -5.32
N HIS A 11 -13.50 -3.42 -6.60
CA HIS A 11 -13.04 -4.57 -7.33
C HIS A 11 -11.58 -4.82 -7.00
N PHE A 12 -11.27 -6.02 -6.51
CA PHE A 12 -9.91 -6.44 -6.22
C PHE A 12 -9.51 -7.56 -7.17
N SER A 13 -8.35 -7.42 -7.82
CA SER A 13 -7.76 -8.49 -8.63
C SER A 13 -6.24 -8.56 -8.44
N ILE A 14 -5.68 -9.73 -8.75
CA ILE A 14 -4.25 -9.98 -8.84
C ILE A 14 -3.97 -10.35 -10.29
N GLU A 15 -3.21 -9.54 -10.99
CA GLU A 15 -3.01 -9.64 -12.44
C GLU A 15 -1.52 -9.50 -12.77
N PRO A 16 -1.02 -10.09 -13.87
CA PRO A 16 0.33 -9.82 -14.34
C PRO A 16 0.41 -8.37 -14.83
N LEU A 17 1.21 -7.56 -14.14
CA LEU A 17 1.51 -6.17 -14.54
C LEU A 17 2.96 -6.08 -15.04
N SER A 18 3.30 -4.99 -15.73
CA SER A 18 4.68 -4.71 -16.13
C SER A 18 5.60 -4.63 -14.91
N ASP A 19 6.87 -5.00 -15.06
CA ASP A 19 7.87 -5.01 -13.98
C ASP A 19 8.08 -3.64 -13.31
N SER A 20 7.65 -2.55 -13.94
CA SER A 20 7.70 -1.19 -13.38
C SER A 20 6.49 -0.81 -12.52
N VAL A 21 5.51 -1.70 -12.36
CA VAL A 21 4.26 -1.44 -11.63
C VAL A 21 3.98 -2.57 -10.66
N ASN A 22 4.05 -2.26 -9.37
CA ASN A 22 3.74 -3.22 -8.30
C ASN A 22 2.23 -3.35 -8.07
N GLY A 23 1.50 -2.27 -8.28
CA GLY A 23 0.06 -2.22 -8.09
C GLY A 23 -0.47 -0.83 -8.40
N PHE A 24 -1.80 -0.71 -8.38
CA PHE A 24 -2.45 0.58 -8.48
C PHE A 24 -3.85 0.57 -7.89
N TYR A 25 -4.25 1.76 -7.46
CA TYR A 25 -5.59 2.10 -7.06
C TYR A 25 -6.19 3.08 -8.06
N ASN A 26 -7.42 2.79 -8.48
CA ASN A 26 -8.17 3.60 -9.42
C ASN A 26 -9.54 3.95 -8.84
N TYR A 27 -9.73 5.25 -8.58
CA TYR A 27 -11.01 5.82 -8.22
C TYR A 27 -11.80 6.17 -9.49
N ILE A 28 -12.80 5.36 -9.84
CA ILE A 28 -13.69 5.62 -10.98
C ILE A 28 -14.92 6.43 -10.54
N SER A 29 -15.55 6.01 -9.44
CA SER A 29 -16.71 6.68 -8.84
C SER A 29 -16.91 6.23 -7.38
N PRO A 30 -17.79 6.89 -6.59
CA PRO A 30 -18.05 6.48 -5.21
C PRO A 30 -18.50 5.02 -5.04
N ASN A 31 -19.08 4.42 -6.08
CA ASN A 31 -19.60 3.05 -6.09
C ASN A 31 -18.74 2.07 -6.89
N LYS A 32 -17.66 2.54 -7.52
CA LYS A 32 -16.79 1.72 -8.36
C LYS A 32 -15.35 2.19 -8.20
N GLN A 33 -14.58 1.40 -7.48
CA GLN A 33 -13.16 1.61 -7.24
C GLN A 33 -12.43 0.31 -7.54
N MET A 34 -11.15 0.37 -7.86
CA MET A 34 -10.35 -0.81 -8.21
C MET A 34 -9.03 -0.79 -7.46
N ILE A 35 -8.63 -1.96 -6.97
CA ILE A 35 -7.29 -2.25 -6.49
C ILE A 35 -6.78 -3.43 -7.31
N ILE A 36 -5.65 -3.24 -7.99
CA ILE A 36 -4.97 -4.32 -8.72
C ILE A 36 -3.55 -4.43 -8.20
N ILE A 37 -3.14 -5.66 -7.87
CA ILE A 37 -1.78 -5.96 -7.41
C ILE A 37 -1.09 -6.85 -8.44
N ASN A 38 0.19 -6.60 -8.70
CA ASN A 38 0.98 -7.39 -9.62
C ASN A 38 1.16 -8.82 -9.08
N SER A 39 0.84 -9.83 -9.90
CA SER A 39 1.00 -11.24 -9.55
C SER A 39 2.45 -11.69 -9.40
N ASN A 40 3.41 -10.91 -9.93
CA ASN A 40 4.82 -11.27 -10.00
C ASN A 40 5.61 -10.87 -8.74
N LEU A 41 4.94 -10.26 -7.76
CA LEU A 41 5.58 -9.79 -6.53
C LEU A 41 5.92 -10.95 -5.59
N SER A 42 7.01 -10.81 -4.85
CA SER A 42 7.25 -11.63 -3.66
C SER A 42 6.16 -11.39 -2.60
N GLU A 43 6.04 -12.30 -1.63
CA GLU A 43 5.03 -12.17 -0.57
C GLU A 43 5.16 -10.85 0.23
N GLU A 44 6.38 -10.40 0.49
CA GLU A 44 6.60 -9.15 1.23
C GLU A 44 6.22 -7.92 0.41
N GLU A 45 6.62 -7.88 -0.86
CA GLU A 45 6.25 -6.82 -1.79
C GLU A 45 4.73 -6.78 -2.01
N PHE A 46 4.11 -7.95 -2.14
CA PHE A 46 2.66 -8.08 -2.26
C PHE A 46 1.96 -7.48 -1.03
N ASN A 47 2.37 -7.86 0.18
CA ASN A 47 1.73 -7.38 1.40
C ASN A 47 1.88 -5.87 1.57
N PHE A 48 3.08 -5.33 1.33
CA PHE A 48 3.31 -3.89 1.40
C PHE A 48 2.49 -3.14 0.35
N THR A 49 2.54 -3.58 -0.90
CA THR A 49 1.77 -2.97 -2.01
C THR A 49 0.27 -3.01 -1.72
N LEU A 50 -0.25 -4.13 -1.22
CA LEU A 50 -1.66 -4.24 -0.83
C LEU A 50 -2.04 -3.21 0.23
N PHE A 51 -1.21 -3.03 1.27
CA PHE A 51 -1.49 -2.03 2.29
C PHE A 51 -1.38 -0.60 1.76
N HIS A 52 -0.48 -0.34 0.81
CA HIS A 52 -0.36 0.94 0.10
C HIS A 52 -1.65 1.29 -0.64
N GLU A 53 -2.14 0.38 -1.49
CA GLU A 53 -3.37 0.62 -2.25
C GLU A 53 -4.61 0.71 -1.35
N LEU A 54 -4.64 -0.04 -0.24
CA LEU A 54 -5.64 0.13 0.80
C LEU A 54 -5.55 1.50 1.49
N GLY A 55 -4.34 2.05 1.64
CA GLY A 55 -4.12 3.41 2.13
C GLY A 55 -4.83 4.43 1.25
N HIS A 56 -4.67 4.35 -0.07
CA HIS A 56 -5.40 5.21 -1.00
C HIS A 56 -6.92 5.09 -0.84
N TYR A 57 -7.44 3.87 -0.69
CA TYR A 57 -8.86 3.62 -0.47
C TYR A 57 -9.37 4.24 0.85
N PHE A 58 -8.72 3.94 1.98
CA PHE A 58 -9.19 4.36 3.30
C PHE A 58 -8.99 5.85 3.57
N LEU A 59 -7.95 6.46 2.99
CA LEU A 59 -7.69 7.89 3.07
C LEU A 59 -8.55 8.70 2.08
N GLY A 60 -9.30 8.02 1.21
CA GLY A 60 -10.25 8.64 0.30
C GLY A 60 -9.59 9.44 -0.82
N HIS A 61 -8.42 9.00 -1.29
CA HIS A 61 -7.77 9.60 -2.44
C HIS A 61 -8.63 9.36 -3.69
N LYS A 62 -8.76 10.39 -4.54
CA LYS A 62 -9.69 10.40 -5.68
C LYS A 62 -9.02 10.57 -7.03
N ASP A 63 -7.70 10.69 -7.05
CA ASP A 63 -6.98 10.75 -8.31
C ASP A 63 -7.23 9.47 -9.10
N LYS A 64 -7.56 9.64 -10.38
CA LYS A 64 -8.06 8.56 -11.24
C LYS A 64 -7.08 7.40 -11.36
N LEU A 65 -5.79 7.63 -11.14
CA LEU A 65 -4.80 6.58 -11.18
C LEU A 65 -3.62 6.98 -10.31
N LEU A 66 -3.48 6.30 -9.17
CA LEU A 66 -2.28 6.34 -8.35
C LEU A 66 -1.54 5.04 -8.61
N LEU A 67 -0.39 5.17 -9.28
CA LEU A 67 0.47 4.04 -9.62
C LEU A 67 1.51 3.93 -8.53
N ASN A 68 1.71 2.75 -7.96
CA ASN A 68 2.87 2.49 -7.13
C ASN A 68 4.11 2.30 -8.04
N SER A 69 4.59 3.41 -8.60
CA SER A 69 5.75 3.48 -9.50
C SER A 69 6.67 4.62 -9.07
N SER A 70 7.95 4.53 -9.43
CA SER A 70 8.95 5.55 -9.13
C SER A 70 8.62 6.96 -9.65
N PHE A 71 7.69 7.08 -10.60
CA PHE A 71 7.27 8.35 -11.20
C PHE A 71 6.28 9.17 -10.36
N THR A 72 5.58 8.56 -9.39
CA THR A 72 4.54 9.24 -8.58
C THR A 72 5.00 9.56 -7.15
N MET A 73 6.21 9.13 -6.75
CA MET A 73 6.73 9.20 -5.37
C MET A 73 6.71 10.60 -4.71
N ASN A 74 6.52 11.69 -5.47
CA ASN A 74 6.49 13.07 -4.94
C ASN A 74 5.08 13.58 -4.64
N LEU A 75 4.03 12.79 -4.87
CA LEU A 75 2.66 13.18 -4.53
C LEU A 75 2.40 13.02 -3.04
N LYS A 76 1.64 13.96 -2.47
CA LYS A 76 1.26 13.94 -1.04
C LYS A 76 0.48 12.66 -0.72
N GLU A 77 -0.38 12.25 -1.63
CA GLU A 77 -1.24 11.07 -1.57
C GLU A 77 -0.42 9.78 -1.50
N GLU A 78 0.68 9.69 -2.27
CA GLU A 78 1.60 8.54 -2.25
C GLU A 78 2.34 8.47 -0.91
N TYR A 79 2.81 9.62 -0.40
CA TYR A 79 3.45 9.67 0.92
C TYR A 79 2.49 9.27 2.05
N GLN A 80 1.22 9.69 1.97
CA GLN A 80 0.21 9.31 2.96
C GLN A 80 -0.12 7.81 2.90
N ALA A 81 -0.18 7.24 1.69
CA ALA A 81 -0.38 5.81 1.49
C ALA A 81 0.82 4.98 1.98
N ASP A 82 2.06 5.43 1.74
CA ASP A 82 3.27 4.81 2.26
C ASP A 82 3.27 4.75 3.80
N LEU A 83 2.87 5.85 4.46
CA LEU A 83 2.75 5.91 5.92
C LEU A 83 1.69 4.93 6.44
N PHE A 84 0.52 4.90 5.80
CA PHE A 84 -0.53 3.95 6.13
C PHE A 84 -0.04 2.51 5.95
N ALA A 85 0.63 2.21 4.84
CA ALA A 85 1.16 0.89 4.53
C ALA A 85 2.19 0.45 5.55
N THR A 86 3.09 1.35 5.94
CA THR A 86 4.12 1.11 6.95
C THR A 86 3.48 0.77 8.31
N TYR A 87 2.51 1.57 8.74
CA TYR A 87 1.77 1.30 9.98
C TYR A 87 1.09 -0.07 9.94
N MET A 88 0.37 -0.39 8.86
CA MET A 88 -0.31 -1.67 8.70
C MET A 88 0.66 -2.85 8.63
N TYR A 89 1.79 -2.69 7.95
CA TYR A 89 2.80 -3.75 7.79
C TYR A 89 3.45 -4.12 9.13
N ILE A 90 3.85 -3.11 9.92
CA ILE A 90 4.45 -3.32 11.24
C ILE A 90 3.49 -4.06 12.17
N ASN A 91 2.23 -3.61 12.23
CA ASN A 91 1.18 -4.28 12.99
C ASN A 91 0.88 -5.70 12.47
N PHE A 92 0.85 -5.89 11.15
CA PHE A 92 0.58 -7.20 10.53
C PHE A 92 1.65 -8.23 10.86
N LYS A 93 2.92 -7.82 10.87
CA LYS A 93 4.03 -8.71 11.25
C LYS A 93 4.18 -8.85 12.77
N ASN A 94 3.42 -8.09 13.56
CA ASN A 94 3.50 -8.03 15.01
C ASN A 94 4.93 -7.73 15.50
N ILE A 95 5.62 -6.84 14.77
CA ILE A 95 7.00 -6.44 15.06
C ILE A 95 6.98 -5.15 15.89
N ASP A 96 7.88 -5.05 16.87
CA ASP A 96 8.08 -3.80 17.62
C ASP A 96 8.70 -2.73 16.69
N TYR A 97 8.22 -1.50 16.77
CA TYR A 97 8.76 -0.37 16.00
C TYR A 97 10.26 -0.13 16.26
N LEU A 98 10.77 -0.58 17.41
CA LEU A 98 12.17 -0.48 17.81
C LEU A 98 13.04 -1.67 17.35
N ASP A 99 12.45 -2.68 16.71
CA ASP A 99 13.20 -3.81 16.18
C ASP A 99 14.09 -3.38 15.01
N ASN A 100 15.39 -3.65 15.14
CA ASN A 100 16.43 -3.34 14.16
C ASN A 100 17.04 -4.58 13.52
N GLU A 101 16.65 -5.79 13.95
CA GLU A 101 17.17 -7.05 13.41
C GLU A 101 16.31 -7.57 12.26
N THR A 102 15.02 -7.22 12.24
CA THR A 102 14.12 -7.64 11.15
C THR A 102 14.39 -6.87 9.85
N LEU A 103 14.55 -7.61 8.76
CA LEU A 103 14.65 -7.04 7.41
C LEU A 103 13.27 -6.53 6.98
N PHE A 104 13.14 -5.22 6.78
CA PHE A 104 11.92 -4.60 6.30
C PHE A 104 12.03 -4.21 4.82
N PRO A 105 10.89 -4.08 4.12
CA PRO A 105 10.85 -3.34 2.87
C PRO A 105 11.51 -1.96 3.06
N LYS A 106 12.34 -1.54 2.09
CA LYS A 106 13.11 -0.28 2.18
C LYS A 106 12.27 0.91 2.68
N ARG A 107 11.05 1.04 2.16
CA ARG A 107 10.15 2.14 2.50
C ARG A 107 9.65 2.09 3.94
N VAL A 108 9.42 0.89 4.48
CA VAL A 108 9.08 0.68 5.89
C VAL A 108 10.25 1.12 6.77
N SER A 109 11.49 0.73 6.43
CA SER A 109 12.69 1.18 7.16
C SER A 109 12.84 2.70 7.17
N GLU A 110 12.55 3.39 6.06
CA GLU A 110 12.64 4.85 5.96
C GLU A 110 11.57 5.58 6.79
N LEU A 111 10.41 4.96 7.01
CA LEU A 111 9.25 5.60 7.62
C LEU A 111 8.94 5.14 9.05
N LYS A 112 9.46 3.99 9.50
CA LYS A 112 9.18 3.44 10.83
C LYS A 112 9.53 4.42 11.96
N GLU A 113 10.66 5.12 11.84
CA GLU A 113 11.11 6.09 12.85
C GLU A 113 10.17 7.30 12.95
N LYS A 114 9.61 7.74 11.82
CA LYS A 114 8.65 8.84 11.79
C LYS A 114 7.34 8.48 12.48
N ILE A 115 6.87 7.25 12.30
CA ILE A 115 5.64 6.75 12.93
C ILE A 115 5.83 6.59 14.44
N SER A 116 6.99 6.07 14.88
CA SER A 116 7.32 5.94 16.31
C SER A 116 7.21 7.29 17.04
N ASN A 117 7.67 8.38 16.43
CA ASN A 117 7.59 9.73 17.02
C ASN A 117 6.17 10.35 17.03
N MET A 118 5.17 9.70 16.42
CA MET A 118 3.78 10.19 16.37
C MET A 118 2.85 9.47 17.36
N LEU A 119 3.31 8.39 18.00
CA LEU A 119 2.58 7.61 19.02
C LEU A 119 3.03 8.00 20.42
#